data_AF-W7JL64-F1
#
_entry.id   AF-W7JL64-F1
#
_cell.length_a   1.000
_cell.length_b   1.000
_cell.length_c   1.000
_cell.angle_alpha   90.00
_cell.angle_beta   90.00
_cell.angle_gamma   90.00
#
_symmetry.space_group_name_H-M   'P 1'
#
loop_
_entity.id
_entity.type
_entity.pdbx_description
1 polymer ?
#
loop_
_entity_poly.entity_id
_entity_poly.type
_entity_poly.pdbx_seq_one_letter_code
_entity_poly.pdbx_strand_id
1 'polypeptide(L)'
;MDTNENMKNVKDMMSFTTKNIIYIFIGISLLIFIYKILKKNKKDAEVKRNNEISIKMKLSREKQLQELDKEMMINKEKMKEQNIKKNEEKKKDADQAKPKLGSKDNSSFNHLNDYSNYYRPSLKNRYNNRKS
;
A
#
# COMPACT_ATOMS: atom_id res chain seq x y z
N MET A 1 -22.11 59.35 -54.38
CA MET A 1 -21.14 58.23 -54.28
C MET A 1 -21.21 57.53 -52.92
N ASP A 2 -22.06 58.02 -52.01
CA ASP A 2 -22.01 57.76 -50.57
C ASP A 2 -22.70 56.46 -50.13
N THR A 3 -23.59 55.91 -50.96
CA THR A 3 -24.31 54.67 -50.66
C THR A 3 -23.41 53.43 -50.78
N ASN A 4 -22.49 53.41 -51.75
CA ASN A 4 -21.58 52.28 -51.96
C ASN A 4 -20.48 52.20 -50.89
N GLU A 5 -19.97 53.34 -50.41
CA GLU A 5 -18.98 53.37 -49.32
C GLU A 5 -19.60 52.94 -47.99
N ASN A 6 -20.82 53.40 -47.68
CA ASN A 6 -21.55 52.97 -46.50
C ASN A 6 -21.83 51.45 -46.51
N MET A 7 -22.20 50.89 -47.66
CA MET A 7 -22.46 49.45 -47.77
C MET A 7 -21.19 48.60 -47.63
N LYS A 8 -20.03 49.13 -48.03
CA LYS A 8 -18.71 48.50 -47.85
C LYS A 8 -18.29 48.52 -46.38
N ASN A 9 -18.44 49.66 -45.69
CA ASN A 9 -18.15 49.79 -44.27
C ASN A 9 -18.99 48.85 -43.39
N VAL A 10 -20.28 48.68 -43.73
CA VAL A 10 -21.17 47.73 -43.02
C VAL A 10 -20.70 46.28 -43.21
N LYS A 11 -20.30 45.89 -44.43
CA LYS A 11 -19.76 44.55 -44.70
C LYS A 11 -18.44 44.30 -43.97
N ASP A 12 -17.55 45.27 -43.94
CA ASP A 12 -16.27 45.15 -43.23
C ASP A 12 -16.48 45.03 -41.71
N MET A 13 -17.40 45.80 -41.14
CA MET A 13 -17.78 45.73 -39.73
C MET A 13 -18.40 44.36 -39.37
N MET A 14 -19.24 43.81 -40.26
CA MET A 14 -19.85 42.48 -40.10
C MET A 14 -18.80 41.36 -40.23
N SER A 15 -17.80 41.52 -41.09
CA SER A 15 -16.70 40.57 -41.23
C SER A 15 -15.81 40.55 -39.98
N PHE A 16 -15.58 41.71 -39.36
CA PHE A 16 -14.75 41.85 -38.16
C PHE A 16 -15.41 41.19 -36.94
N THR A 17 -16.71 41.41 -36.76
CA THR A 17 -17.50 40.76 -35.71
C THR A 17 -17.55 39.23 -35.89
N THR A 18 -17.73 38.75 -37.12
CA THR A 18 -17.75 37.31 -37.41
C THR A 18 -16.40 36.65 -37.12
N LYS A 19 -15.28 37.29 -37.50
CA LYS A 19 -13.92 36.80 -37.19
C LYS A 19 -13.68 36.75 -35.67
N ASN A 20 -14.11 37.76 -34.93
CA ASN A 20 -13.97 37.78 -33.47
C ASN A 20 -14.73 36.65 -32.78
N ILE A 21 -15.95 36.35 -33.24
CA ILE A 21 -16.73 35.22 -32.72
C ILE A 21 -15.99 33.90 -32.94
N ILE A 22 -15.41 33.69 -34.13
CA ILE A 22 -14.62 32.50 -34.44
C ILE A 22 -13.40 32.38 -33.53
N TYR A 23 -12.68 33.48 -33.28
CA TYR A 23 -11.54 33.48 -32.35
C TYR A 23 -11.94 33.12 -30.92
N ILE A 24 -13.12 33.58 -30.46
CA ILE A 24 -13.65 33.21 -29.14
C ILE A 24 -13.90 31.68 -29.07
N PHE A 25 -14.50 31.09 -30.11
CA PHE A 25 -14.72 29.64 -30.16
C PHE A 25 -13.41 28.83 -30.16
N ILE A 26 -12.41 29.30 -30.89
CA ILE A 26 -11.08 28.67 -30.90
C ILE A 26 -10.44 28.77 -29.51
N GLY A 27 -10.53 29.94 -28.87
CA GLY A 27 -10.02 30.16 -27.51
C GLY A 27 -10.66 29.23 -26.47
N ILE A 28 -11.98 29.11 -26.50
CA ILE A 28 -12.73 28.20 -25.61
C ILE A 28 -12.32 26.74 -25.85
N SER A 29 -12.20 26.33 -27.11
CA SER A 29 -11.81 24.97 -27.47
C SER A 29 -10.40 24.63 -26.97
N LEU A 30 -9.45 25.55 -27.12
CA LEU A 30 -8.09 25.40 -26.59
C LEU A 30 -8.08 25.32 -25.06
N LEU A 31 -8.89 26.13 -24.38
CA LEU A 31 -8.95 26.14 -22.92
C LEU A 31 -9.49 24.80 -22.37
N ILE A 32 -10.52 24.24 -23.01
CA ILE A 32 -11.04 22.89 -22.71
C ILE A 32 -9.95 21.83 -22.93
N PHE A 33 -9.20 21.94 -24.03
CA PHE A 33 -8.14 20.99 -24.36
C PHE A 33 -7.00 21.01 -23.34
N ILE A 34 -6.52 22.21 -22.95
CA ILE A 34 -5.49 22.39 -21.92
C ILE A 34 -5.97 21.81 -20.59
N TYR A 35 -7.21 22.11 -20.18
CA TYR A 35 -7.79 21.55 -18.96
C TYR A 35 -7.79 20.01 -18.97
N LYS A 36 -8.16 19.41 -20.10
CA LYS A 36 -8.19 17.94 -20.26
C LYS A 36 -6.78 17.34 -20.14
N ILE A 37 -5.76 17.97 -20.75
CA ILE A 37 -4.36 17.54 -20.64
C ILE A 37 -3.88 17.61 -19.19
N LEU A 38 -4.08 18.75 -18.51
CA LEU A 38 -3.67 18.91 -17.12
C LEU A 38 -4.31 17.86 -16.19
N LYS A 39 -5.59 17.58 -16.40
CA LYS A 39 -6.31 16.55 -15.64
C LYS A 39 -5.78 15.14 -15.89
N LYS A 40 -5.40 14.82 -17.13
CA LYS A 40 -4.79 13.53 -17.47
C LYS A 40 -3.41 13.38 -16.82
N ASN A 41 -2.56 14.39 -16.92
CA ASN A 41 -1.21 14.36 -16.36
C ASN A 41 -1.23 14.17 -14.84
N LYS A 42 -2.19 14.77 -14.12
CA LYS A 42 -2.37 14.55 -12.67
C LYS A 42 -2.70 13.10 -12.33
N LYS A 43 -3.59 12.47 -13.11
CA LYS A 43 -3.94 11.05 -12.93
C LYS A 43 -2.75 10.14 -13.22
N ASP A 44 -2.04 10.39 -14.31
CA ASP A 44 -0.88 9.57 -14.70
C ASP A 44 0.25 9.69 -13.66
N ALA A 45 0.47 10.89 -13.12
CA ALA A 45 1.43 11.12 -12.03
C ALA A 45 1.04 10.39 -10.74
N GLU A 46 -0.25 10.40 -10.39
CA GLU A 46 -0.76 9.68 -9.21
C GLU A 46 -0.62 8.17 -9.36
N VAL A 47 -0.95 7.63 -10.54
CA VAL A 47 -0.77 6.20 -10.84
C VAL A 47 0.71 5.80 -10.75
N LYS A 48 1.61 6.60 -11.33
CA LYS A 48 3.05 6.34 -11.28
C LYS A 48 3.57 6.34 -9.84
N ARG A 49 3.19 7.35 -9.03
CA ARG A 49 3.56 7.44 -7.62
C ARG A 49 3.06 6.23 -6.82
N ASN A 50 1.80 5.83 -7.01
CA ASN A 50 1.23 4.69 -6.31
C ASN A 50 1.92 3.38 -6.69
N ASN A 51 2.31 3.23 -7.96
CA ASN A 51 3.05 2.06 -8.42
C ASN A 51 4.44 1.99 -7.78
N GLU A 52 5.19 3.11 -7.76
CA GLU A 52 6.50 3.19 -7.10
C GLU A 52 6.43 2.86 -5.61
N ILE A 53 5.41 3.39 -4.90
CA ILE A 53 5.16 3.08 -3.50
C ILE A 53 4.90 1.57 -3.34
N SER A 54 4.08 0.98 -4.21
CA SER A 54 3.74 -0.45 -4.15
C SER A 54 4.98 -1.33 -4.32
N ILE A 55 5.88 -0.97 -5.24
CA ILE A 55 7.14 -1.69 -5.49
C ILE A 55 8.05 -1.58 -4.27
N LYS A 56 8.22 -0.37 -3.73
CA LYS A 56 9.04 -0.14 -2.52
C LYS A 56 8.51 -0.93 -1.33
N MET A 57 7.19 -0.99 -1.14
CA MET A 57 6.58 -1.78 -0.07
C MET A 57 6.80 -3.29 -0.25
N LYS A 58 6.67 -3.82 -1.47
CA LYS A 58 6.95 -5.24 -1.75
C LYS A 58 8.40 -5.58 -1.42
N LEU A 59 9.33 -4.76 -1.90
CA LEU A 59 10.76 -4.97 -1.70
C LEU A 59 11.17 -4.85 -0.23
N SER A 60 10.56 -3.92 0.52
CA SER A 60 10.74 -3.82 1.97
C SER A 60 10.26 -5.07 2.71
N ARG A 61 9.12 -5.65 2.30
CA ARG A 61 8.59 -6.87 2.92
C ARG A 61 9.49 -8.08 2.62
N GLU A 62 9.97 -8.19 1.39
CA GLU A 62 10.91 -9.25 1.01
C GLU A 62 12.22 -9.16 1.82
N LYS A 63 12.77 -7.95 2.03
CA LYS A 63 13.94 -7.76 2.89
C LYS A 63 13.68 -8.16 4.33
N GLN A 64 12.55 -7.73 4.90
CA GLN A 64 12.18 -8.10 6.27
C GLN A 64 12.00 -9.61 6.44
N LEU A 65 11.42 -10.28 5.44
CA LEU A 65 11.32 -11.75 5.45
C LEU A 65 12.69 -12.42 5.41
N GLN A 66 13.62 -11.94 4.59
CA GLN A 66 14.99 -12.46 4.54
C GLN A 66 15.75 -12.24 5.85
N GLU A 67 15.57 -11.10 6.50
CA GLU A 67 16.16 -10.83 7.82
C GLU A 67 15.57 -11.76 8.89
N LEU A 68 14.24 -11.93 8.90
CA LEU A 68 13.56 -12.86 9.80
C LEU A 68 14.03 -14.31 9.61
N ASP A 69 14.21 -14.75 8.36
CA ASP A 69 14.71 -16.09 8.06
C ASP A 69 16.13 -16.32 8.59
N LYS A 70 17.01 -15.31 8.47
CA LYS A 70 18.36 -15.36 9.05
C LYS A 70 18.31 -15.43 10.57
N GLU A 71 17.48 -14.61 11.21
CA GLU A 71 17.30 -14.64 12.67
C GLU A 71 16.73 -15.97 13.15
N MET A 72 15.77 -16.55 12.42
CA MET A 72 15.22 -17.87 12.71
C MET A 72 16.28 -18.98 12.60
N MET A 73 17.16 -18.93 11.59
CA MET A 73 18.25 -19.90 11.48
C MET A 73 19.21 -19.81 12.67
N ILE A 74 19.64 -18.60 13.01
CA ILE A 74 20.53 -18.37 14.15
C ILE A 74 19.86 -18.82 15.45
N ASN A 75 18.59 -18.50 15.66
CA ASN A 75 17.86 -18.95 16.85
C ASN A 75 17.68 -20.46 16.89
N LYS A 76 17.42 -21.12 15.75
CA LYS A 76 17.36 -22.59 15.68
C LYS A 76 18.70 -23.23 16.05
N GLU A 77 19.81 -22.67 15.59
CA GLU A 77 21.16 -23.14 15.96
C GLU A 77 21.42 -22.95 17.46
N LYS A 78 21.14 -21.76 18.00
CA LYS A 78 21.25 -21.50 19.45
C LYS A 78 20.39 -22.45 20.29
N MET A 79 19.17 -22.75 19.85
CA MET A 79 18.30 -23.71 20.54
C MET A 79 18.84 -25.14 20.47
N LYS A 80 19.46 -25.55 19.35
CA LYS A 80 20.15 -26.84 19.25
C LYS A 80 21.33 -26.91 20.21
N GLU A 81 22.17 -25.87 20.27
CA GLU A 81 23.31 -25.81 21.19
C GLU A 81 22.88 -25.81 22.67
N GLN A 82 21.82 -25.07 23.02
CA GLN A 82 21.27 -25.09 24.38
C GLN A 82 20.65 -26.44 24.76
N ASN A 83 19.99 -27.12 23.82
CA ASN A 83 19.44 -28.46 24.06
C ASN A 83 20.54 -29.50 24.25
N ILE A 84 21.68 -29.37 23.56
CA ILE A 84 22.85 -30.25 23.76
C ILE A 84 23.43 -30.01 25.16
N LYS A 85 23.63 -28.75 25.57
CA LYS A 85 24.14 -28.41 26.92
C LYS A 85 23.21 -28.86 28.05
N LYS A 86 21.89 -28.68 27.90
CA LYS A 86 20.90 -29.18 28.87
C LYS A 86 20.85 -30.71 28.97
N ASN A 87 21.14 -31.43 27.89
CA ASN A 87 21.20 -32.90 27.93
C ASN A 87 22.50 -33.42 28.57
N GLU A 88 23.60 -32.67 28.52
CA GLU A 88 24.83 -33.02 29.24
C GLU A 88 24.72 -32.79 30.75
N GLU A 89 24.03 -31.74 31.20
CA GLU A 89 23.71 -31.55 32.63
C GLU A 89 22.77 -32.62 33.15
N LYS A 90 21.70 -32.96 32.41
CA LYS A 90 20.76 -34.03 32.81
C LYS A 90 21.38 -35.41 32.89
N LYS A 91 22.45 -35.72 32.12
CA LYS A 91 23.16 -36.99 32.23
C LYS A 91 24.03 -37.09 33.48
N LYS A 92 24.45 -35.96 34.08
CA LYS A 92 25.18 -35.97 35.36
C LYS A 92 24.24 -36.08 36.56
N ASP A 93 23.01 -35.57 36.45
CA ASP A 93 22.01 -35.63 37.53
C ASP A 93 21.19 -36.94 37.54
N ALA A 94 21.22 -37.73 36.46
CA ALA A 94 20.46 -38.97 36.34
C ALA A 94 20.94 -40.11 37.25
N ASP A 95 22.18 -40.05 37.76
CA ASP A 95 22.72 -41.08 38.66
C ASP A 95 22.30 -40.91 40.14
N GLN A 96 21.59 -39.82 40.51
CA GLN A 96 21.26 -39.56 41.92
C GLN A 96 19.78 -39.42 42.29
N ALA A 97 18.83 -39.42 41.37
CA ALA A 97 17.42 -39.18 41.72
C ALA A 97 16.55 -40.42 41.61
N LYS A 98 16.43 -41.19 42.71
CA LYS A 98 15.27 -42.08 42.92
C LYS A 98 13.98 -41.25 42.85
N PRO A 99 12.95 -41.65 42.10
CA PRO A 99 11.71 -40.89 42.03
C PRO A 99 10.93 -41.02 43.34
N LYS A 100 10.62 -39.89 43.98
CA LYS A 100 9.62 -39.84 45.06
C LYS A 100 8.23 -39.99 44.43
N LEU A 101 7.53 -41.06 44.80
CA LEU A 101 6.11 -41.24 44.51
C LEU A 101 5.33 -40.08 45.15
N GLY A 102 4.64 -39.29 44.32
CA GLY A 102 3.67 -38.30 44.79
C GLY A 102 3.96 -36.88 44.33
N SER A 103 3.82 -36.60 43.03
CA SER A 103 3.45 -35.25 42.58
C SER A 103 2.25 -35.38 41.65
N LYS A 104 1.13 -34.82 42.06
CA LYS A 104 -0.10 -34.75 41.28
C LYS A 104 0.00 -33.48 40.44
N ASP A 105 0.69 -33.58 39.31
CA ASP A 105 0.91 -32.44 38.41
C ASP A 105 -0.36 -32.17 37.60
N ASN A 106 -1.30 -31.41 38.15
CA ASN A 106 -2.45 -30.86 37.41
C ASN A 106 -2.04 -29.61 36.60
N SER A 107 -0.91 -29.70 35.89
CA SER A 107 -0.42 -28.64 35.01
C SER A 107 -1.02 -28.84 33.61
N SER A 108 -2.31 -28.53 33.46
CA SER A 108 -2.90 -28.31 32.14
C SER A 108 -2.38 -26.99 31.60
N PHE A 109 -1.24 -27.05 30.89
CA PHE A 109 -0.70 -25.92 30.16
C PHE A 109 -1.66 -25.56 29.02
N ASN A 110 -2.58 -24.63 29.27
CA ASN A 110 -3.59 -24.21 28.31
C ASN A 110 -2.94 -23.24 27.30
N HIS A 111 -2.27 -23.78 26.28
CA HIS A 111 -1.62 -23.03 25.20
C HIS A 111 -2.60 -22.44 24.16
N LEU A 112 -3.84 -22.13 24.53
CA LEU A 112 -4.72 -21.30 23.69
C LEU A 112 -4.76 -19.88 24.26
N ASN A 113 -3.64 -19.17 24.14
CA ASN A 113 -3.71 -17.72 24.18
C ASN A 113 -4.50 -17.29 22.93
N ASP A 114 -5.61 -16.63 23.18
CA ASP A 114 -6.57 -16.18 22.19
C ASP A 114 -5.91 -15.18 21.22
N TYR A 115 -5.33 -15.69 20.13
CA TYR A 115 -4.69 -14.89 19.09
C TYR A 115 -5.69 -14.15 18.19
N SER A 116 -7.00 -14.23 18.49
CA SER A 116 -8.05 -13.52 17.77
C SER A 116 -7.81 -12.00 17.72
N ASN A 117 -7.19 -11.43 18.76
CA ASN A 117 -6.83 -10.00 18.81
C ASN A 117 -5.59 -9.61 17.98
N TYR A 118 -4.76 -10.57 17.54
CA TYR A 118 -3.62 -10.28 16.67
C TYR A 118 -4.01 -10.19 15.19
N TYR A 119 -5.19 -10.70 14.82
CA TYR A 119 -5.69 -10.56 13.45
C TYR A 119 -6.31 -9.18 13.25
N ARG A 120 -5.51 -8.22 12.77
CA ARG A 120 -6.01 -6.91 12.35
C ARG A 120 -6.69 -7.03 10.98
N PRO A 121 -8.01 -6.82 10.86
CA PRO A 121 -8.69 -7.04 9.58
C PRO A 121 -8.22 -6.06 8.50
N SER A 122 -8.11 -6.56 7.27
CA SER A 122 -7.79 -5.74 6.10
C SER A 122 -8.82 -4.61 5.92
N LEU A 123 -8.42 -3.51 5.25
CA LEU A 123 -9.33 -2.39 4.97
C LEU A 123 -10.58 -2.85 4.19
N LYS A 124 -10.43 -3.85 3.31
CA LYS A 124 -11.53 -4.47 2.56
C LYS A 124 -12.54 -5.15 3.48
N ASN A 125 -12.05 -5.91 4.47
CA ASN A 125 -12.92 -6.59 5.44
C ASN A 125 -13.66 -5.59 6.34
N ARG A 126 -12.98 -4.50 6.73
CA ARG A 126 -13.61 -3.42 7.51
C ARG A 126 -14.71 -2.68 6.74
N TYR A 127 -14.57 -2.53 5.43
CA TYR A 127 -15.56 -1.85 4.60
C TYR A 127 -16.81 -2.72 4.40
N ASN A 128 -16.65 -4.04 4.21
CA ASN A 128 -17.76 -4.96 4.07
C ASN A 128 -18.58 -5.11 5.36
N ASN A 129 -17.94 -5.14 6.53
CA ASN A 129 -18.64 -5.22 7.82
C ASN A 129 -19.45 -3.97 8.18
N ARG A 130 -19.21 -2.82 7.53
CA ARG A 130 -20.00 -1.59 7.73
C ARG A 130 -21.25 -1.50 6.87
N LYS A 131 -21.40 -2.41 5.89
CA LYS A 131 -22.56 -2.46 4.98
C LYS A 131 -23.62 -3.48 5.41
N SER A 132 -23.39 -4.17 6.53
CA SER A 132 -24.35 -5.07 7.17
C SER A 132 -25.15 -4.33 8.23
#